data_AF-A0A1I5WMG9-F1
#
_entry.id   AF-A0A1I5WMG9-F1
#
_cell.length_a   1.000
_cell.length_b   1.000
_cell.length_c   1.000
_cell.angle_alpha   90.00
_cell.angle_beta   90.00
_cell.angle_gamma   90.00
#
_symmetry.space_group_name_H-M   'P 1'
#
loop_
_entity.id
_entity.type
_entity.pdbx_description
1 polymer ?
#
loop_
_entity_poly.entity_id
_entity_poly.type
_entity_poly.pdbx_seq_one_letter_code
_entity_poly.pdbx_strand_id
1 'polypeptide(L)' 'MSVKTTVQTILNFLALDIIFNPIANAVIPINGIGVFLSFTYWGILALFAYIVTHFLNKQTR' A
#
# COMPACT_ATOMS: atom_id res chain seq x y z
N MET A 1 -6.15 15.96 8.30
CA MET A 1 -6.61 14.56 8.21
C MET A 1 -7.11 14.15 9.59
N SER A 2 -8.25 13.47 9.71
CA SER A 2 -8.70 12.93 11.00
C SER A 2 -7.85 11.72 11.37
N VAL A 3 -7.55 11.52 12.66
CA VAL A 3 -6.81 10.35 13.17
C VAL A 3 -7.44 9.04 12.68
N LYS A 4 -8.77 9.00 12.56
CA LYS A 4 -9.53 7.85 12.02
C LYS A 4 -9.12 7.52 10.58
N THR A 5 -8.99 8.55 9.73
CA THR A 5 -8.58 8.41 8.32
C THR A 5 -7.15 7.91 8.23
N THR A 6 -6.23 8.45 9.03
CA THR A 6 -4.83 8.03 9.03
C THR A 6 -4.68 6.56 9.45
N VAL A 7 -5.37 6.13 10.52
CA VAL A 7 -5.37 4.73 10.95
C VAL A 7 -5.95 3.81 9.86
N GLN A 8 -7.04 4.22 9.21
CA GLN A 8 -7.63 3.45 8.12
C GLN A 8 -6.69 3.34 6.90
N THR A 9 -5.93 4.39 6.57
CA THR A 9 -4.92 4.33 5.50
C THR A 9 -3.79 3.38 5.85
N ILE A 10 -3.31 3.39 7.09
CA ILE A 10 -2.25 2.46 7.54
C ILE A 10 -2.75 1.01 7.49
N LEU A 11 -3.98 0.75 7.95
CA LEU A 11 -4.59 -0.58 7.90
C LEU A 11 -4.79 -1.06 6.45
N ASN A 12 -5.26 -0.18 5.57
CA ASN A 12 -5.41 -0.49 4.15
C ASN A 12 -4.05 -0.77 3.49
N PHE A 13 -3.01 -0.01 3.84
CA PHE A 13 -1.65 -0.25 3.36
C PHE A 13 -1.13 -1.62 3.80
N LEU A 14 -1.25 -1.95 5.08
CA LEU A 14 -0.83 -3.26 5.61
C LEU A 14 -1.60 -4.41 4.99
N ALA A 15 -2.92 -4.26 4.82
CA ALA A 15 -3.75 -5.29 4.19
C ALA A 15 -3.34 -5.53 2.73
N LEU A 16 -3.12 -4.45 1.98
CA LEU A 16 -2.63 -4.54 0.60
C LEU A 16 -1.22 -5.15 0.56
N ASP A 17 -0.33 -4.78 1.48
CA ASP A 17 1.03 -5.35 1.52
C ASP A 17 0.92 -6.86 1.72
N ILE A 18 0.20 -7.35 2.74
CA ILE A 18 0.01 -8.79 2.98
C ILE A 18 -0.51 -9.54 1.74
N ILE A 19 -1.44 -8.96 0.99
CA ILE A 19 -2.02 -9.57 -0.22
C ILE A 19 -1.02 -9.61 -1.36
N PHE A 20 -0.28 -8.53 -1.58
CA PHE A 20 0.62 -8.39 -2.74
C PHE A 20 2.06 -8.83 -2.45
N ASN A 21 2.45 -9.03 -1.19
CA ASN A 21 3.80 -9.41 -0.76
C ASN A 21 4.26 -10.74 -1.42
N PRO A 22 3.45 -11.80 -1.52
CA PRO A 22 3.85 -13.03 -2.20
C PRO A 22 4.13 -12.81 -3.70
N ILE A 23 3.37 -11.93 -4.34
CA ILE A 23 3.53 -11.58 -5.76
C ILE A 23 4.80 -10.74 -5.93
N ALA A 24 5.02 -9.77 -5.06
CA ALA A 24 6.22 -8.94 -5.05
C ALA A 24 7.48 -9.79 -4.85
N ASN A 25 7.48 -10.76 -3.94
CA ASN A 25 8.62 -11.65 -3.71
C ASN A 25 8.88 -12.61 -4.88
N ALA A 26 7.86 -12.94 -5.68
CA ALA A 26 8.01 -13.77 -6.88
C ALA A 26 8.57 -12.98 -8.07
N VAL A 27 8.33 -11.67 -8.12
CA VAL A 27 8.67 -10.81 -9.27
C VAL A 27 9.93 -9.98 -9.01
N ILE A 28 10.16 -9.54 -7.77
CA ILE A 28 11.25 -8.65 -7.40
C ILE A 28 12.51 -9.49 -7.11
N PRO A 29 13.58 -9.36 -7.92
CA PRO A 29 14.81 -10.11 -7.70
C PRO A 29 15.56 -9.61 -6.45
N ILE A 30 16.28 -10.51 -5.76
CA ILE A 30 17.09 -10.16 -4.58
C ILE A 30 18.46 -9.65 -5.03
N ASN A 31 18.49 -8.45 -5.61
CA ASN A 31 19.70 -7.73 -6.02
C ASN A 31 19.52 -6.20 -5.86
N GLY A 32 20.52 -5.39 -6.23
CA GLY A 32 20.44 -3.93 -6.11
C GLY A 32 19.28 -3.29 -6.89
N ILE A 33 18.86 -3.90 -8.00
CA ILE A 33 17.69 -3.47 -8.79
C ILE A 33 16.39 -3.80 -8.05
N GLY A 34 16.37 -4.93 -7.35
CA GLY A 34 15.29 -5.34 -6.47
C GLY A 34 14.93 -4.30 -5.43
N VAL A 35 15.94 -3.68 -4.80
CA VAL A 35 15.73 -2.63 -3.79
C VAL A 35 14.96 -1.44 -4.38
N PHE A 36 15.31 -0.99 -5.60
CA PHE A 36 14.61 0.09 -6.28
C PHE A 36 13.16 -0.29 -6.66
N LEU A 37 12.96 -1.53 -7.12
CA LEU A 37 11.63 -2.06 -7.41
C LEU A 37 10.77 -2.17 -6.14
N SER A 38 11.35 -2.52 -4.99
CA SER A 38 10.66 -2.55 -3.70
C SER A 38 10.20 -1.15 -3.26
N PHE A 39 11.02 -0.12 -3.44
CA PHE A 39 10.60 1.27 -3.20
C PHE A 39 9.43 1.69 -4.10
N THR A 40 9.49 1.29 -5.36
CA THR A 40 8.41 1.56 -6.32
C THR A 40 7.11 0.84 -5.92
N TYR A 41 7.22 -0.43 -5.52
CA TYR A 41 6.13 -1.24 -5.01
C TYR A 41 5.45 -0.61 -3.79
N TRP A 42 6.23 -0.23 -2.76
CA TRP A 42 5.69 0.44 -1.57
C TRP A 42 5.09 1.81 -1.88
N GLY A 43 5.67 2.57 -2.81
CA GLY A 43 5.10 3.84 -3.27
C GLY A 43 3.73 3.68 -3.91
N ILE A 44 3.57 2.67 -4.78
CA ILE A 44 2.29 2.33 -5.43
C ILE A 44 1.27 1.90 -4.37
N LEU A 45 1.68 1.05 -3.43
CA LEU A 45 0.86 0.60 -2.31
C LEU A 45 0.34 1.73 -1.43
N ALA A 46 1.20 2.69 -1.09
CA ALA A 46 0.82 3.87 -0.32
C ALA A 46 -0.21 4.71 -1.08
N LEU A 47 -0.05 4.85 -2.39
CA LEU A 47 -0.98 5.58 -3.24
C LEU A 47 -2.35 4.87 -3.32
N PHE A 48 -2.36 3.55 -3.48
CA PHE A 48 -3.59 2.76 -3.43
C PHE A 48 -4.27 2.81 -2.07
N ALA A 49 -3.52 2.68 -0.98
CA ALA A 49 -4.07 2.75 0.37
C ALA A 49 -4.73 4.12 0.64
N TYR A 50 -4.12 5.20 0.17
CA TYR A 50 -4.69 6.55 0.25
C TYR A 50 -5.98 6.67 -0.57
N ILE A 51 -5.95 6.22 -1.83
CA ILE A 51 -7.12 6.23 -2.72
C ILE A 51 -8.28 5.45 -2.09
N VAL A 52 -8.05 4.21 -1.68
CA VAL A 52 -9.05 3.33 -1.05
C VAL A 52 -9.63 4.01 0.19
N THR A 53 -8.78 4.59 1.04
CA THR A 53 -9.26 5.28 2.24
C THR A 53 -10.10 6.52 1.91
N HIS A 54 -9.72 7.27 0.88
CA HIS A 54 -10.47 8.44 0.44
C HIS A 54 -11.83 8.04 -0.15
N PHE A 55 -11.89 6.97 -0.96
CA PHE A 55 -13.14 6.43 -1.50
C PHE A 55 -14.07 5.92 -0.40
N LEU A 56 -13.56 5.11 0.54
CA LEU A 56 -14.36 4.56 1.64
C LEU A 56 -14.89 5.67 2.57
N ASN A 57 -14.09 6.68 2.88
CA ASN A 57 -14.55 7.82 3.68
C ASN A 57 -15.59 8.69 2.95
N LYS A 58 -15.54 8.76 1.62
CA LYS A 58 -16.57 9.45 0.83
C LYS A 58 -17.90 8.68 0.82
N GLN A 59 -17.86 7.35 0.93
CA GLN A 59 -19.05 6.50 0.91
C GLN A 59 -19.73 6.36 2.28
N THR A 60 -19.01 6.66 3.37
CA THR A 60 -19.50 6.53 4.76
C THR A 60 -20.03 7.85 5.35
N ARG A 61 -20.01 8.95 4.58
CA ARG A 61 -20.60 10.26 4.92
C ARG A 61 -21.82 10.53 4.07
#